data_AF-A0A9D8DHN1-F1
#
_entry.id   AF-A0A9D8DHN1-F1
#
_cell.length_a   1.000
_cell.length_b   1.000
_cell.length_c   1.000
_cell.angle_alpha   90.00
_cell.angle_beta   90.00
_cell.angle_gamma   90.00
#
_symmetry.space_group_name_H-M   'P 1'
#
loop_
_entity.id
_entity.type
_entity.pdbx_description
1 polymer ?
#
loop_
_entity_poly.entity_id
_entity_poly.type
_entity_poly.pdbx_seq_one_letter_code
_entity_poly.pdbx_strand_id
1 'polypeptide(L)'
;MLLAELNVRHTRRYMPTRRVALDGAYLPTSGPAYGGVLLGAVIVEHMGWLDEEQEEMFTKLLREARDGLDVPRIAMRYRLQTDTHGLDRSRHRIMGEELPGGGRQVVLELDCHGRSAPQVIGAVMAVATLRPTARQVALRAIDGALRSGGLPEGFVVRRLLEGVPGLAPFAPGARPVATKGDDPWRGVPSERRWAMEVLGLKAEMVIVESDVQARFRRLARLAHPDHGASPDGAAERLAELSEARALLLGLEPVASATRN
;
A
#
# COMPACT_ATOMS: atom_id res chain seq x y z
N MET A 1 1.55 10.88 -19.29
CA MET A 1 2.94 10.43 -19.43
C MET A 1 3.52 10.08 -18.06
N LEU A 2 4.23 8.96 -17.92
CA LEU A 2 4.90 8.60 -16.65
C LEU A 2 6.16 9.46 -16.45
N LEU A 3 6.31 10.07 -15.27
CA LEU A 3 7.45 10.92 -14.91
C LEU A 3 8.33 10.32 -13.82
N ALA A 4 7.76 9.57 -12.88
CA ALA A 4 8.49 8.76 -11.90
C ALA A 4 7.59 7.64 -11.37
N GLU A 5 8.19 6.54 -10.89
CA GLU A 5 7.47 5.40 -10.32
C GLU A 5 8.30 4.67 -9.26
N LEU A 6 7.63 4.28 -8.17
CA LEU A 6 8.16 3.40 -7.14
C LEU A 6 7.16 2.26 -6.89
N ASN A 7 7.60 1.02 -7.02
CA ASN A 7 6.81 -0.17 -6.66
C ASN A 7 7.40 -0.81 -5.41
N VAL A 8 6.63 -0.75 -4.32
CA VAL A 8 6.99 -1.36 -3.03
C VAL A 8 6.21 -2.66 -2.88
N ARG A 9 6.93 -3.76 -2.72
CA ARG A 9 6.34 -5.04 -2.34
C ARG A 9 6.38 -5.17 -0.84
N HIS A 10 5.25 -5.48 -0.24
CA HIS A 10 5.18 -5.61 1.21
C HIS A 10 4.27 -6.75 1.61
N THR A 11 4.48 -7.23 2.82
CA THR A 11 3.49 -8.11 3.41
C THR A 11 2.13 -7.41 3.40
N ARG A 12 1.11 -8.17 2.99
CA ARG A 12 -0.29 -7.83 3.22
C ARG A 12 -0.53 -7.42 4.66
N ARG A 13 -1.48 -6.50 4.85
CA ARG A 13 -1.74 -5.83 6.13
C ARG A 13 -2.04 -6.79 7.30
N TYR A 14 -2.41 -8.05 7.06
CA TYR A 14 -2.84 -9.01 8.08
C TYR A 14 -2.06 -10.33 8.14
N MET A 15 -0.93 -10.42 7.43
CA MET A 15 -0.05 -11.59 7.55
C MET A 15 0.98 -11.35 8.65
N PRO A 16 1.34 -12.38 9.44
CA PRO A 16 2.25 -12.22 10.59
C PRO A 16 3.68 -11.92 10.15
N THR A 17 4.07 -12.36 8.96
CA THR A 17 5.41 -12.13 8.42
C THR A 17 5.58 -10.67 8.03
N ARG A 18 6.65 -10.00 8.44
CA ARG A 18 6.93 -8.62 8.04
C ARG A 18 8.03 -8.62 6.99
N ARG A 19 7.69 -8.42 5.73
CA ARG A 19 8.61 -8.51 4.59
C ARG A 19 8.43 -7.30 3.68
N VAL A 20 9.53 -6.79 3.14
CA VAL A 20 9.57 -5.69 2.17
C VAL A 20 10.55 -6.03 1.07
N ALA A 21 10.16 -5.76 -0.17
CA ALA A 21 11.00 -5.88 -1.35
C ALA A 21 10.70 -4.74 -2.33
N LEU A 22 11.59 -4.53 -3.29
CA LEU A 22 11.34 -3.64 -4.43
C LEU A 22 10.90 -4.45 -5.64
N ASP A 23 9.96 -3.92 -6.42
CA ASP A 23 9.52 -4.50 -7.70
C ASP A 23 9.74 -3.52 -8.84
N GLY A 24 10.98 -3.03 -8.91
CA GLY A 24 11.42 -2.02 -9.86
C GLY A 24 11.02 -0.59 -9.47
N ALA A 25 11.80 0.36 -9.99
CA ALA A 25 11.53 1.77 -9.81
C ALA A 25 12.07 2.54 -11.04
N TYR A 26 11.33 3.56 -11.46
CA TYR A 26 11.77 4.53 -12.46
C TYR A 26 11.93 5.88 -11.77
N LEU A 27 13.18 6.21 -11.42
CA LEU A 27 13.49 7.34 -10.54
C LEU A 27 14.47 8.30 -11.21
N PRO A 28 14.01 9.11 -12.19
CA PRO A 28 14.87 10.06 -12.86
C PRO A 28 15.32 11.17 -11.91
N THR A 29 16.63 11.42 -11.86
CA THR A 29 17.27 12.43 -10.99
C THR A 29 17.84 13.62 -11.75
N SER A 30 17.62 13.68 -13.07
CA SER A 30 17.96 14.82 -13.93
C SER A 30 16.74 15.73 -14.14
N GLY A 31 16.98 16.97 -14.58
CA GLY A 31 15.89 17.93 -14.83
C GLY A 31 15.12 18.22 -13.54
N PRO A 32 13.77 18.08 -13.51
CA PRO A 32 12.98 18.26 -12.29
C PRO A 32 13.24 17.23 -11.18
N ALA A 33 14.08 16.21 -11.44
CA ALA A 33 14.45 15.17 -10.48
C ALA A 33 13.25 14.47 -9.82
N TYR A 34 12.22 14.17 -10.60
CA TYR A 34 10.96 13.56 -10.14
C TYR A 34 11.16 12.27 -9.33
N GLY A 35 12.24 11.52 -9.53
CA GLY A 35 12.59 10.38 -8.70
C GLY A 35 12.82 10.77 -7.24
N GLY A 36 13.62 11.81 -6.98
CA GLY A 36 13.85 12.32 -5.62
C GLY A 36 12.58 12.92 -5.02
N VAL A 37 11.80 13.64 -5.82
CA VAL A 37 10.51 14.22 -5.40
C VAL A 37 9.52 13.15 -4.97
N LEU A 38 9.37 12.07 -5.77
CA LEU A 38 8.48 10.96 -5.45
C LEU A 38 8.90 10.26 -4.15
N LEU A 39 10.20 9.99 -3.96
CA LEU A 39 10.71 9.35 -2.74
C LEU A 39 10.46 10.22 -1.50
N GLY A 40 10.71 11.52 -1.59
CA GLY A 40 10.42 12.47 -0.51
C GLY A 40 8.93 12.53 -0.18
N ALA A 41 8.07 12.56 -1.20
CA ALA A 41 6.62 12.57 -1.02
C ALA A 41 6.09 11.30 -0.34
N VAL A 42 6.54 10.11 -0.78
CA VAL A 42 6.17 8.83 -0.14
C VAL A 42 6.61 8.81 1.32
N ILE A 43 7.83 9.27 1.62
CA ILE A 43 8.33 9.33 3.00
C ILE A 43 7.43 10.26 3.83
N VAL A 44 7.27 11.53 3.43
CA VAL A 44 6.50 12.51 4.21
C VAL A 44 5.05 12.08 4.43
N GLU A 45 4.38 11.52 3.42
CA GLU A 45 2.99 11.04 3.55
C GLU A 45 2.85 9.94 4.61
N HIS A 46 3.86 9.08 4.74
CA HIS A 46 3.82 7.93 5.64
C HIS A 46 4.52 8.16 7.00
N MET A 47 5.37 9.19 7.12
CA MET A 47 6.11 9.49 8.36
C MET A 47 5.18 9.80 9.54
N GLY A 48 4.10 10.57 9.34
CA GLY A 48 3.17 10.93 10.41
C GLY A 48 2.35 9.76 10.99
N TRP A 49 2.53 8.56 10.46
CA TRP A 49 1.88 7.32 10.92
C TRP A 49 2.86 6.35 11.61
N LEU A 50 4.13 6.74 11.74
CA LEU A 50 5.13 5.96 12.46
C LEU A 50 5.11 6.32 13.94
N ASP A 51 5.42 5.34 14.79
CA ASP A 51 5.72 5.60 16.20
C ASP A 51 7.16 6.13 16.37
N GLU A 52 7.47 6.71 17.52
CA GLU A 52 8.79 7.32 17.80
C GLU A 52 9.96 6.33 17.59
N GLU A 53 9.77 5.06 17.94
CA GLU A 53 10.78 4.01 17.75
C GLU A 53 11.03 3.76 16.25
N GLN A 54 9.96 3.70 15.45
CA GLN A 54 10.02 3.57 14.01
C GLN A 54 10.65 4.80 13.35
N GLU A 55 10.38 6.01 13.81
CA GLU A 55 11.02 7.22 13.30
C GLU A 55 12.53 7.24 13.56
N GLU A 56 12.96 6.80 14.76
CA GLU A 56 14.38 6.68 15.09
C GLU A 56 15.06 5.62 14.21
N MET A 57 14.42 4.46 14.03
CA MET A 57 14.92 3.40 13.15
C MET A 57 14.95 3.82 11.68
N PHE A 58 13.96 4.57 11.21
CA PHE A 58 13.95 5.15 9.85
C PHE A 58 15.16 6.07 9.65
N THR A 59 15.42 6.95 10.62
CA THR A 59 16.54 7.90 10.52
C THR A 59 17.87 7.16 10.43
N LYS A 60 18.06 6.08 11.20
CA LYS A 60 19.24 5.20 11.10
C LYS A 60 19.33 4.53 9.72
N LEU A 61 18.22 3.95 9.25
CA LEU A 61 18.16 3.27 7.95
C LEU A 61 18.46 4.20 6.77
N LEU A 62 17.93 5.43 6.79
CA LEU A 62 18.19 6.44 5.76
C LEU A 62 19.66 6.88 5.73
N ARG A 63 20.31 6.97 6.90
CA ARG A 63 21.76 7.26 6.96
C ARG A 63 22.57 6.11 6.35
N GLU A 64 22.25 4.87 6.68
CA GLU A 64 22.93 3.69 6.10
C GLU A 64 22.78 3.66 4.57
N ALA A 65 21.58 3.90 4.06
CA ALA A 65 21.29 3.90 2.63
C ALA A 65 22.09 4.93 1.82
N ARG A 66 22.75 5.91 2.45
CA ARG A 66 23.65 6.87 1.78
C ARG A 66 24.83 6.16 1.13
N ASP A 67 25.39 5.16 1.79
CA ASP A 67 26.54 4.40 1.31
C ASP A 67 26.11 3.15 0.54
N GLY A 68 24.90 2.68 0.80
CA GLY A 68 24.28 1.52 0.16
C GLY A 68 23.51 0.74 1.21
N LEU A 69 22.80 -0.31 0.81
CA LEU A 69 22.07 -1.13 1.76
C LEU A 69 22.23 -2.60 1.41
N ASP A 70 22.75 -3.37 2.35
CA ASP A 70 22.84 -4.82 2.21
C ASP A 70 21.46 -5.45 2.41
N VAL A 71 21.06 -6.29 1.47
CA VAL A 71 19.79 -7.03 1.47
C VAL A 71 20.10 -8.47 1.07
N PRO A 72 19.65 -9.49 1.82
CA PRO A 72 18.60 -9.45 2.85
C PRO A 72 19.07 -9.05 4.26
N ARG A 73 18.20 -8.35 5.01
CA ARG A 73 18.42 -8.01 6.42
C ARG A 73 17.10 -7.69 7.14
N ILE A 74 17.17 -7.42 8.44
CA ILE A 74 16.04 -6.88 9.20
C ILE A 74 16.28 -5.39 9.47
N ALA A 75 15.26 -4.56 9.25
CA ALA A 75 15.22 -3.15 9.64
C ALA A 75 13.78 -2.74 9.97
N MET A 76 13.59 -1.87 10.95
CA MET A 76 12.26 -1.40 11.38
C MET A 76 11.25 -2.53 11.68
N ARG A 77 11.73 -3.69 12.16
CA ARG A 77 10.96 -4.93 12.38
C ARG A 77 10.42 -5.60 11.09
N TYR A 78 10.92 -5.22 9.92
CA TYR A 78 10.65 -5.87 8.63
C TYR A 78 11.90 -6.56 8.08
N ARG A 79 11.71 -7.71 7.46
CA ARG A 79 12.72 -8.39 6.64
C ARG A 79 12.76 -7.75 5.26
N LEU A 80 13.84 -7.04 4.97
CA LEU A 80 14.15 -6.54 3.64
C LEU A 80 14.69 -7.71 2.82
N GLN A 81 14.15 -7.90 1.62
CA GLN A 81 14.48 -9.02 0.74
C GLN A 81 14.32 -8.65 -0.74
N THR A 82 14.76 -9.56 -1.62
CA THR A 82 14.59 -9.44 -3.08
C THR A 82 13.42 -10.26 -3.61
N ASP A 83 13.04 -11.35 -2.92
CA ASP A 83 11.90 -12.17 -3.30
C ASP A 83 10.57 -11.42 -3.08
N THR A 84 9.74 -11.39 -4.12
CA THR A 84 8.44 -10.73 -4.14
C THR A 84 7.27 -11.70 -4.06
N HIS A 85 7.53 -13.02 -4.06
CA HIS A 85 6.48 -14.02 -4.06
C HIS A 85 5.56 -13.90 -2.84
N GLY A 86 4.26 -13.83 -3.09
CA GLY A 86 3.24 -13.68 -2.05
C GLY A 86 3.22 -12.31 -1.35
N LEU A 87 3.95 -11.32 -1.85
CA LEU A 87 3.84 -9.93 -1.38
C LEU A 87 2.77 -9.16 -2.15
N ASP A 88 2.10 -8.29 -1.42
CA ASP A 88 1.27 -7.24 -2.01
C ASP A 88 2.13 -6.17 -2.68
N ARG A 89 1.52 -5.25 -3.44
CA ARG A 89 2.24 -4.20 -4.15
C ARG A 89 1.56 -2.84 -4.00
N SER A 90 2.24 -1.90 -3.36
CA SER A 90 1.93 -0.47 -3.45
C SER A 90 2.68 0.20 -4.58
N ARG A 91 1.98 1.04 -5.35
CA ARG A 91 2.56 1.74 -6.51
C ARG A 91 2.37 3.24 -6.41
N HIS A 92 3.48 3.95 -6.25
CA HIS A 92 3.53 5.41 -6.17
C HIS A 92 4.04 5.99 -7.48
N ARG A 93 3.43 7.06 -7.99
CA ARG A 93 3.76 7.62 -9.31
C ARG A 93 3.75 9.14 -9.34
N ILE A 94 4.52 9.69 -10.27
CA ILE A 94 4.32 11.04 -10.78
C ILE A 94 3.92 10.91 -12.25
N MET A 95 2.80 11.54 -12.61
CA MET A 95 2.23 11.52 -13.96
C MET A 95 2.16 12.94 -14.51
N GLY A 96 2.58 13.15 -15.74
CA GLY A 96 2.22 14.34 -16.51
C GLY A 96 0.90 14.10 -17.22
N GLU A 97 -0.10 14.93 -16.95
CA GLU A 97 -1.41 14.87 -17.60
C GLU A 97 -1.64 16.14 -18.43
N GLU A 98 -2.24 15.97 -19.59
CA GLU A 98 -2.69 17.09 -20.42
C GLU A 98 -4.14 17.40 -20.05
N LEU A 99 -4.38 18.67 -19.74
CA LEU A 99 -5.69 19.17 -19.37
C LEU A 99 -6.53 19.45 -20.63
N PRO A 100 -7.86 19.27 -20.56
CA PRO A 100 -8.77 19.79 -21.58
C PRO A 100 -8.52 21.29 -21.77
N GLY A 101 -8.13 21.70 -22.99
CA GLY A 101 -7.76 23.09 -23.29
C GLY A 101 -6.26 23.37 -23.44
N GLY A 102 -5.38 22.37 -23.39
CA GLY A 102 -3.97 22.50 -23.80
C GLY A 102 -2.98 22.83 -22.69
N GLY A 103 -3.40 22.78 -21.42
CA GLY A 103 -2.51 22.89 -20.26
C GLY A 103 -1.85 21.56 -19.89
N ARG A 104 -0.80 21.60 -19.07
CA ARG A 104 -0.19 20.41 -18.45
C ARG A 104 -0.25 20.52 -16.93
N GLN A 105 -0.64 19.43 -16.28
CA GLN A 105 -0.56 19.28 -14.84
C GLN A 105 0.34 18.12 -14.48
N VAL A 106 0.95 18.20 -13.31
CA VAL A 106 1.74 17.11 -12.74
C VAL A 106 0.94 16.53 -11.58
N VAL A 107 0.62 15.25 -11.68
CA VAL A 107 -0.16 14.51 -10.69
C VAL A 107 0.78 13.63 -9.89
N LEU A 108 0.69 13.74 -8.56
CA LEU A 108 1.36 12.87 -7.62
C LEU A 108 0.36 11.84 -7.10
N GLU A 109 0.57 10.57 -7.42
CA GLU A 109 -0.26 9.46 -6.97
C GLU A 109 0.47 8.69 -5.87
N LEU A 110 -0.12 8.68 -4.68
CA LEU A 110 0.41 7.99 -3.50
C LEU A 110 -0.54 6.85 -3.14
N ASP A 111 0.01 5.64 -3.06
CA ASP A 111 -0.75 4.44 -2.73
C ASP A 111 -0.78 4.24 -1.21
N CYS A 112 -1.98 4.36 -0.63
CA CYS A 112 -2.20 4.39 0.81
C CYS A 112 -2.80 3.09 1.36
N HIS A 113 -3.00 2.03 0.55
CA HIS A 113 -3.63 0.79 1.02
C HIS A 113 -2.72 -0.03 1.96
N GLY A 114 -1.41 0.07 1.74
CA GLY A 114 -0.39 -0.64 2.51
C GLY A 114 -0.08 0.03 3.84
N ARG A 115 0.55 -0.71 4.77
CA ARG A 115 1.05 -0.12 6.03
C ARG A 115 2.11 0.95 5.73
N SER A 116 2.21 2.00 6.56
CA SER A 116 3.15 3.11 6.34
C SER A 116 4.64 2.72 6.41
N ALA A 117 5.04 1.94 7.43
CA ALA A 117 6.42 1.51 7.60
C ALA A 117 7.04 0.84 6.36
N PRO A 118 6.42 -0.15 5.69
CA PRO A 118 7.02 -0.74 4.50
C PRO A 118 7.11 0.21 3.31
N GLN A 119 6.25 1.24 3.19
CA GLN A 119 6.38 2.25 2.12
C GLN A 119 7.63 3.11 2.32
N VAL A 120 7.87 3.54 3.56
CA VAL A 120 9.08 4.29 3.93
C VAL A 120 10.33 3.43 3.72
N ILE A 121 10.32 2.17 4.16
CA ILE A 121 11.43 1.22 3.92
C ILE A 121 11.67 1.04 2.43
N GLY A 122 10.61 0.85 1.63
CA GLY A 122 10.70 0.72 0.17
C GLY A 122 11.34 1.96 -0.47
N ALA A 123 10.94 3.17 -0.07
CA ALA A 123 11.57 4.39 -0.55
C ALA A 123 13.07 4.44 -0.20
N VAL A 124 13.46 4.07 1.02
CA VAL A 124 14.87 4.04 1.43
C VAL A 124 15.67 2.96 0.69
N MET A 125 15.11 1.78 0.50
CA MET A 125 15.70 0.73 -0.34
C MET A 125 15.94 1.26 -1.75
N ALA A 126 14.97 1.99 -2.32
CA ALA A 126 15.08 2.52 -3.67
C ALA A 126 16.21 3.56 -3.78
N VAL A 127 16.39 4.43 -2.78
CA VAL A 127 17.55 5.34 -2.70
C VAL A 127 18.86 4.56 -2.77
N ALA A 128 18.99 3.47 -2.01
CA ALA A 128 20.20 2.66 -1.97
C ALA A 128 20.54 2.02 -3.33
N THR A 129 19.54 1.76 -4.19
CA THR A 129 19.77 1.23 -5.55
C THR A 129 20.28 2.27 -6.55
N LEU A 130 20.16 3.57 -6.25
CA LEU A 130 20.62 4.64 -7.14
C LEU A 130 22.16 4.70 -7.19
N ARG A 131 22.69 5.11 -8.36
CA ARG A 131 24.11 5.46 -8.52
C ARG A 131 24.51 6.60 -7.56
N PRO A 132 25.78 6.72 -7.13
CA PRO A 132 26.18 7.67 -6.09
C PRO A 132 25.72 9.11 -6.31
N THR A 133 25.84 9.65 -7.52
CA THR A 133 25.43 11.02 -7.85
C THR A 133 23.90 11.19 -7.80
N ALA A 134 23.16 10.26 -8.41
CA ALA A 134 21.70 10.24 -8.38
C ALA A 134 21.16 10.07 -6.93
N ARG A 135 21.84 9.25 -6.13
CA ARG A 135 21.53 9.03 -4.72
C ARG A 135 21.65 10.31 -3.90
N GLN A 136 22.71 11.09 -4.10
CA GLN A 136 22.86 12.40 -3.43
C GLN A 136 21.72 13.37 -3.79
N VAL A 137 21.27 13.39 -5.05
CA VAL A 137 20.13 14.21 -5.47
C VAL A 137 18.84 13.75 -4.77
N ALA A 138 18.57 12.45 -4.74
CA ALA A 138 17.40 11.90 -4.06
C ALA A 138 17.41 12.19 -2.56
N LEU A 139 18.55 12.00 -1.88
CA LEU A 139 18.71 12.30 -0.46
C LEU A 139 18.47 13.78 -0.15
N ARG A 140 18.97 14.71 -0.97
CA ARG A 140 18.70 16.14 -0.80
C ARG A 140 17.21 16.47 -0.95
N ALA A 141 16.51 15.82 -1.88
CA ALA A 141 15.08 15.99 -2.06
C ALA A 141 14.29 15.45 -0.85
N ILE A 142 14.67 14.28 -0.33
CA ILE A 142 14.08 13.70 0.88
C ILE A 142 14.30 14.61 2.09
N ASP A 143 15.55 15.07 2.31
CA ASP A 143 15.88 16.00 3.39
C ASP A 143 15.08 17.32 3.27
N GLY A 144 14.85 17.79 2.04
CA GLY A 144 14.01 18.95 1.76
C GLY A 144 12.55 18.72 2.16
N ALA A 145 11.97 17.60 1.75
CA ALA A 145 10.59 17.22 2.06
C ALA A 145 10.38 17.01 3.57
N LEU A 146 11.31 16.35 4.25
CA LEU A 146 11.25 16.16 5.70
C LEU A 146 11.31 17.50 6.47
N ARG A 147 12.13 18.45 6.01
CA ARG A 147 12.20 19.79 6.62
C ARG A 147 10.94 20.62 6.41
N SER A 148 10.31 20.53 5.24
CA SER A 148 9.04 21.23 4.99
C SER A 148 7.87 20.58 5.71
N GLY A 149 7.95 19.27 6.00
CA GLY A 149 6.89 18.51 6.65
C GLY A 149 5.64 18.33 5.79
N GLY A 150 5.73 18.64 4.50
CA GLY A 150 4.59 18.67 3.58
C GLY A 150 4.95 18.17 2.18
N LEU A 151 3.92 17.77 1.44
CA LEU A 151 4.03 17.35 0.04
C LEU A 151 4.52 18.50 -0.85
N PRO A 152 5.20 18.20 -1.97
CA PRO A 152 5.72 19.23 -2.86
C PRO A 152 4.61 20.09 -3.48
N GLU A 153 4.86 21.40 -3.56
CA GLU A 153 3.95 22.36 -4.19
C GLU A 153 3.88 22.18 -5.71
N GLY A 154 2.76 22.57 -6.32
CA GLY A 154 2.56 22.50 -7.78
C GLY A 154 2.12 21.12 -8.29
N PHE A 155 1.87 20.16 -7.39
CA PHE A 155 1.32 18.85 -7.74
C PHE A 155 -0.17 18.74 -7.40
N VAL A 156 -0.92 18.09 -8.28
CA VAL A 156 -2.25 17.57 -7.93
C VAL A 156 -2.06 16.24 -7.22
N VAL A 157 -2.36 16.19 -5.92
CA VAL A 157 -2.16 14.98 -5.11
C VAL A 157 -3.38 14.08 -5.18
N ARG A 158 -3.18 12.81 -5.53
CA ARG A 158 -4.18 11.75 -5.48
C ARG A 158 -3.74 10.68 -4.50
N ARG A 159 -4.48 10.54 -3.41
CA ARG A 159 -4.31 9.44 -2.45
C ARG A 159 -5.17 8.28 -2.89
N LEU A 160 -4.52 7.18 -3.23
CA LEU A 160 -5.14 5.97 -3.74
C LEU A 160 -5.34 5.01 -2.56
N LEU A 161 -6.46 5.15 -1.87
CA LEU A 161 -6.80 4.31 -0.71
C LEU A 161 -6.92 2.82 -1.09
N GLU A 162 -7.35 2.55 -2.33
CA GLU A 162 -7.53 1.21 -2.89
C GLU A 162 -6.35 0.72 -3.74
N GLY A 163 -5.28 1.52 -3.86
CA GLY A 163 -4.21 1.34 -4.83
C GLY A 163 -4.56 1.81 -6.24
N VAL A 164 -3.65 1.59 -7.20
CA VAL A 164 -3.82 2.06 -8.60
C VAL A 164 -4.90 1.25 -9.35
N PRO A 165 -5.99 1.88 -9.84
CA PRO A 165 -7.05 1.19 -10.58
C PRO A 165 -6.55 0.46 -11.84
N GLY A 166 -7.09 -0.74 -12.10
CA GLY A 166 -6.78 -1.55 -13.31
C GLY A 166 -5.55 -2.45 -13.21
N LEU A 167 -4.84 -2.45 -12.09
CA LEU A 167 -3.73 -3.34 -11.80
C LEU A 167 -3.95 -3.97 -10.43
N ALA A 168 -4.72 -5.07 -10.42
CA ALA A 168 -5.08 -5.76 -9.19
C ALA A 168 -3.85 -6.13 -8.35
N PRO A 169 -3.90 -6.02 -7.01
CA PRO A 169 -2.92 -6.65 -6.15
C PRO A 169 -2.89 -8.16 -6.41
N PHE A 170 -1.69 -8.73 -6.40
CA PHE A 170 -1.45 -10.13 -6.76
C PHE A 170 -2.14 -11.07 -5.76
N ALA A 171 -3.14 -11.84 -6.19
CA ALA A 171 -3.71 -12.97 -5.45
C ALA A 171 -2.85 -14.25 -5.68
N PRO A 172 -2.60 -15.08 -4.65
CA PRO A 172 -1.80 -16.30 -4.83
C PRO A 172 -2.61 -17.29 -5.66
N GLY A 173 -2.06 -17.75 -6.79
CA GLY A 173 -2.69 -18.70 -7.70
C GLY A 173 -3.28 -18.10 -8.99
N ALA A 174 -3.26 -16.77 -9.15
CA ALA A 174 -3.64 -16.15 -10.41
C ALA A 174 -2.51 -16.32 -11.45
N ARG A 175 -2.68 -17.26 -12.39
CA ARG A 175 -2.01 -17.14 -13.69
C ARG A 175 -2.52 -15.85 -14.37
N PRO A 176 -1.72 -15.18 -15.22
CA PRO A 176 -2.25 -14.12 -16.07
C PRO A 176 -3.29 -14.76 -16.98
N VAL A 177 -4.56 -14.64 -16.60
CA VAL A 177 -5.66 -15.09 -17.44
C VAL A 177 -5.81 -14.00 -18.49
N ALA A 178 -5.35 -14.30 -19.70
CA ALA A 178 -5.81 -13.61 -20.89
C ALA A 178 -7.34 -13.58 -20.83
N THR A 179 -7.89 -12.38 -20.90
CA THR A 179 -9.32 -12.08 -20.82
C THR A 179 -10.13 -12.93 -21.79
N LYS A 180 -10.76 -13.99 -21.26
CA LYS A 180 -12.00 -14.56 -21.76
C LYS A 180 -12.72 -15.27 -20.60
N GLY A 181 -13.52 -14.49 -19.88
CA GLY A 181 -14.34 -14.93 -18.75
C GLY A 181 -14.80 -13.73 -17.92
N ASP A 182 -16.04 -13.75 -17.47
CA ASP A 182 -16.59 -12.74 -16.55
C ASP A 182 -15.90 -12.88 -15.19
N ASP A 183 -14.99 -11.95 -14.86
CA ASP A 183 -14.44 -11.81 -13.52
C ASP A 183 -15.58 -11.42 -12.56
N PRO A 184 -15.98 -12.30 -11.62
CA PRO A 184 -17.13 -12.06 -10.76
C PRO A 184 -16.91 -10.85 -9.82
N TRP A 185 -15.64 -10.44 -9.59
CA TRP A 185 -15.29 -9.28 -8.78
C TRP A 185 -15.19 -7.97 -9.58
N ARG A 186 -15.54 -7.99 -10.87
CA ARG A 186 -15.50 -6.80 -11.72
C ARG A 186 -16.37 -5.68 -11.12
N GLY A 187 -15.76 -4.54 -10.84
CA GLY A 187 -16.44 -3.37 -10.28
C GLY A 187 -16.65 -3.40 -8.76
N VAL A 188 -16.16 -4.43 -8.06
CA VAL A 188 -16.13 -4.45 -6.60
C VAL A 188 -14.86 -3.75 -6.09
N PRO A 189 -14.98 -2.68 -5.27
CA PRO A 189 -13.84 -2.02 -4.63
C PRO A 189 -12.92 -3.00 -3.90
N SER A 190 -11.61 -2.76 -3.91
CA SER A 190 -10.62 -3.72 -3.38
C SER A 190 -10.80 -3.99 -1.88
N GLU A 191 -11.13 -2.95 -1.11
CA GLU A 191 -11.48 -3.01 0.32
C GLU A 191 -12.74 -3.84 0.58
N ARG A 192 -13.79 -3.63 -0.22
CA ARG A 192 -15.04 -4.40 -0.15
C ARG A 192 -14.79 -5.86 -0.48
N ARG A 193 -14.00 -6.14 -1.52
CA ARG A 193 -13.59 -7.50 -1.88
C ARG A 193 -12.84 -8.17 -0.75
N TRP A 194 -11.82 -7.52 -0.18
CA TRP A 194 -11.06 -8.06 0.95
C TRP A 194 -11.98 -8.38 2.14
N ALA A 195 -12.84 -7.45 2.53
CA ALA A 195 -13.75 -7.64 3.66
C ALA A 195 -14.76 -8.77 3.39
N MET A 196 -15.23 -8.90 2.14
CA MET A 196 -16.05 -10.03 1.69
C MET A 196 -15.28 -11.35 1.77
N GLU A 197 -14.05 -11.42 1.25
CA GLU A 197 -13.20 -12.60 1.31
C GLU A 197 -12.91 -13.02 2.76
N VAL A 198 -12.61 -12.08 3.66
CA VAL A 198 -12.35 -12.32 5.09
C VAL A 198 -13.55 -12.94 5.80
N LEU A 199 -14.78 -12.52 5.46
CA LEU A 199 -16.03 -13.04 6.02
C LEU A 199 -16.60 -14.23 5.21
N GLY A 200 -15.90 -14.68 4.17
CA GLY A 200 -16.30 -15.82 3.34
C GLY A 200 -17.51 -15.55 2.44
N LEU A 201 -17.68 -14.30 2.01
CA LEU A 201 -18.68 -13.86 1.03
C LEU A 201 -18.09 -13.95 -0.38
N LYS A 202 -18.96 -14.15 -1.38
CA LYS A 202 -18.60 -14.21 -2.81
C LYS A 202 -19.04 -12.94 -3.52
N ALA A 203 -18.43 -12.65 -4.67
CA ALA A 203 -18.66 -11.41 -5.41
C ALA A 203 -20.12 -11.17 -5.79
N GLU A 204 -20.88 -12.23 -6.11
CA GLU A 204 -22.29 -12.13 -6.48
C GLU A 204 -23.24 -11.94 -5.27
N MET A 205 -22.71 -11.99 -4.04
CA MET A 205 -23.54 -11.94 -2.83
C MET A 205 -23.92 -10.50 -2.49
N VAL A 206 -25.22 -10.28 -2.29
CA VAL A 206 -25.73 -9.06 -1.66
C VAL A 206 -25.27 -9.03 -0.21
N ILE A 207 -24.67 -7.91 0.20
CA ILE A 207 -24.21 -7.71 1.58
C ILE A 207 -25.42 -7.34 2.42
N VAL A 208 -25.76 -8.20 3.36
CA VAL A 208 -26.83 -7.96 4.34
C VAL A 208 -26.20 -7.92 5.72
N GLU A 209 -26.53 -6.89 6.50
CA GLU A 209 -25.99 -6.70 7.85
C GLU A 209 -26.12 -7.96 8.71
N SER A 210 -27.28 -8.63 8.68
CA SER A 210 -27.51 -9.85 9.47
C SER A 210 -26.57 -11.00 9.09
N ASP A 211 -26.24 -11.16 7.81
CA ASP A 211 -25.29 -12.18 7.33
C ASP A 211 -23.85 -11.83 7.71
N VAL A 212 -23.47 -10.55 7.59
CA VAL A 212 -22.17 -10.04 8.06
C VAL A 212 -21.97 -10.32 9.55
N GLN A 213 -22.96 -9.98 10.38
CA GLN A 213 -22.92 -10.22 11.83
C GLN A 213 -22.89 -11.72 12.15
N ALA A 214 -23.67 -12.55 11.44
CA ALA A 214 -23.71 -14.00 11.66
C ALA A 214 -22.35 -14.66 11.32
N ARG A 215 -21.76 -14.29 10.18
CA ARG A 215 -20.45 -14.76 9.73
C ARG A 215 -19.34 -14.32 10.65
N PHE A 216 -19.35 -13.05 11.07
CA PHE A 216 -18.42 -12.53 12.06
C PHE A 216 -18.48 -13.35 13.36
N ARG A 217 -19.66 -13.54 13.96
CA ARG A 217 -19.80 -14.32 15.20
C ARG A 217 -19.34 -15.77 15.06
N ARG A 218 -19.54 -16.38 13.87
CA ARG A 218 -19.07 -17.75 13.61
C ARG A 218 -17.53 -17.78 13.55
N LEU A 219 -16.94 -16.90 12.75
CA LEU A 219 -15.50 -16.88 12.52
C LEU A 219 -14.72 -16.39 13.75
N ALA A 220 -15.26 -15.44 14.50
CA ALA A 220 -14.66 -14.96 15.75
C ALA A 220 -14.62 -16.06 16.81
N ARG A 221 -15.71 -16.85 16.93
CA ARG A 221 -15.71 -18.03 17.81
C ARG A 221 -14.67 -19.06 17.40
N LEU A 222 -14.49 -19.31 16.09
CA LEU A 222 -13.47 -20.24 15.59
C LEU A 222 -12.04 -19.74 15.77
N ALA A 223 -11.84 -18.42 15.88
CA ALA A 223 -10.53 -17.81 16.08
C ALA A 223 -10.16 -17.63 17.56
N HIS A 224 -11.10 -17.82 18.49
CA HIS A 224 -10.88 -17.53 19.89
C HIS A 224 -10.22 -18.71 20.65
N PRO A 225 -9.18 -18.48 21.48
CA PRO A 225 -8.50 -19.53 22.23
C PRO A 225 -9.41 -20.30 23.19
N ASP A 226 -10.37 -19.61 23.82
CA ASP A 226 -11.42 -20.21 24.67
C ASP A 226 -12.32 -21.22 23.93
N HIS A 227 -12.24 -21.28 22.60
CA HIS A 227 -12.97 -22.22 21.76
C HIS A 227 -12.04 -23.20 21.02
N GLY A 228 -10.81 -23.36 21.51
CA GLY A 228 -9.85 -24.35 21.02
C GLY A 228 -8.99 -23.90 19.85
N ALA A 229 -9.00 -22.61 19.50
CA ALA A 229 -8.07 -22.05 18.52
C ALA A 229 -6.66 -21.90 19.12
N SER A 230 -5.64 -21.93 18.27
CA SER A 230 -4.27 -21.63 18.68
C SER A 230 -4.20 -20.21 19.27
N PRO A 231 -3.57 -20.01 20.45
CA PRO A 231 -3.39 -18.67 21.03
C PRO A 231 -2.50 -17.79 20.13
N ASP A 232 -1.56 -18.39 19.41
CA ASP A 232 -0.72 -17.70 18.44
C ASP A 232 -1.54 -17.24 17.23
N GLY A 233 -1.67 -15.93 17.03
CA GLY A 233 -2.39 -15.35 15.89
C GLY A 233 -3.89 -15.11 16.11
N ALA A 234 -4.44 -15.51 17.26
CA ALA A 234 -5.87 -15.39 17.56
C ALA A 234 -6.32 -13.92 17.67
N ALA A 235 -5.52 -13.09 18.34
CA ALA A 235 -5.80 -11.66 18.49
C ALA A 235 -5.80 -10.95 17.12
N GLU A 236 -4.83 -11.27 16.27
CA GLU A 236 -4.73 -10.74 14.91
C GLU A 236 -5.92 -11.17 14.05
N ARG A 237 -6.35 -12.44 14.15
CA ARG A 237 -7.51 -12.93 13.40
C ARG A 237 -8.82 -12.29 13.87
N LEU A 238 -8.99 -12.07 15.17
CA LEU A 238 -10.15 -11.36 15.71
C LEU A 238 -10.18 -9.89 15.29
N ALA A 239 -9.01 -9.23 15.22
CA ALA A 239 -8.89 -7.88 14.70
C ALA A 239 -9.26 -7.80 13.21
N GLU A 240 -8.76 -8.73 12.39
CA GLU A 240 -9.07 -8.83 10.95
C GLU A 240 -10.57 -9.02 10.70
N LEU A 241 -11.22 -9.91 11.47
CA LEU A 241 -12.66 -10.14 11.39
C LEU A 241 -13.47 -8.91 11.83
N SER A 242 -13.00 -8.19 12.84
CA SER A 242 -13.65 -6.98 13.36
C SER A 242 -13.56 -5.83 12.37
N GLU A 243 -12.43 -5.69 11.68
CA GLU A 243 -12.22 -4.66 10.67
C GLU A 243 -12.98 -4.97 9.37
N ALA A 244 -12.99 -6.23 8.91
CA ALA A 244 -13.83 -6.64 7.78
C ALA A 244 -15.32 -6.41 8.08
N ARG A 245 -15.78 -6.71 9.31
CA ARG A 245 -17.12 -6.37 9.77
C ARG A 245 -17.36 -4.86 9.73
N ALA A 246 -16.47 -4.05 10.29
CA ALA A 246 -16.63 -2.60 10.32
C ALA A 246 -16.70 -2.01 8.90
N LEU A 247 -15.87 -2.50 7.99
CA LEU A 247 -15.85 -2.07 6.59
C LEU A 247 -17.16 -2.41 5.89
N LEU A 248 -17.65 -3.66 6.00
CA LEU A 248 -18.91 -4.04 5.35
C LEU A 248 -20.16 -3.37 5.94
N LEU A 249 -20.13 -2.96 7.21
CA LEU A 249 -21.23 -2.26 7.87
C LEU A 249 -21.16 -0.74 7.72
N GLY A 250 -19.97 -0.18 7.50
CA GLY A 250 -19.75 1.24 7.26
C GLY A 250 -19.91 1.65 5.80
N LEU A 251 -19.90 0.69 4.87
CA LEU A 251 -20.32 0.90 3.48
C LEU A 251 -21.85 1.00 3.43
N GLU A 252 -22.40 2.22 3.50
CA GLU A 252 -23.83 2.42 3.30
C GLU A 252 -24.32 1.82 1.97
N PRO A 253 -25.55 1.28 1.91
CA PRO A 253 -26.10 0.76 0.67
C PRO A 253 -26.37 1.90 -0.32
N VAL A 254 -25.65 1.92 -1.44
CA VAL A 254 -26.07 2.68 -2.63
C VAL A 254 -27.30 2.01 -3.22
N ALA A 255 -28.48 2.28 -2.65
CA ALA A 255 -29.79 2.08 -3.28
C ALA A 255 -30.90 2.78 -2.45
N SER A 256 -30.98 4.10 -2.54
CA SER A 256 -32.27 4.80 -2.45
C SER A 256 -32.96 4.69 -3.81
N ALA A 257 -33.67 3.59 -4.03
CA ALA A 257 -34.61 3.45 -5.14
C ALA A 257 -36.04 3.59 -4.60
N THR A 258 -36.58 4.80 -4.78
CA THR A 258 -37.97 5.14 -5.09
C THR A 258 -39.07 4.27 -4.45
N ARG A 259 -39.74 4.81 -3.42
CA ARG A 259 -41.13 4.46 -3.12
C ARG A 259 -42.03 5.60 -3.61
N ASN A 260 -42.81 5.30 -4.65
CA ASN A 260 -44.16 5.86 -4.81
C ASN A 260 -45.07 5.25 -3.75
#